data_AF-A0AAD6JGU3-F1
#
_entry.id   AF-A0AAD6JGU3-F1
#
_cell.length_a   1.000
_cell.length_b   1.000
_cell.length_c   1.000
_cell.angle_alpha   90.00
_cell.angle_beta   90.00
_cell.angle_gamma   90.00
#
_symmetry.space_group_name_H-M   'P 1'
#
loop_
_entity.id
_entity.type
_entity.pdbx_description
1 polymer ?
#
loop_
_entity_poly.entity_id
_entity_poly.type
_entity_poly.pdbx_seq_one_letter_code
_entity_poly.pdbx_strand_id
1 'polypeptide(L)'
;MKSKDYQAVKDCLDQIGDSVDRLSQSVRELYRLEHPDAAGGEGVFWLVSNVETWVSSAMTDARTCVDELPGKKVNKLKAVIMAKVLNVAQTASNALALFHRYAAKYKP
;
A
#
# COMPACT_ATOMS: atom_id res chain seq x y z
N MET A 1 -4.49 -18.33 21.72
CA MET A 1 -4.11 -18.34 20.28
C MET A 1 -2.95 -19.33 20.14
N LYS A 2 -2.89 -20.18 19.10
CA LYS A 2 -1.75 -21.11 18.94
C LYS A 2 -0.50 -20.32 18.52
N SER A 3 0.71 -20.82 18.82
CA SER A 3 1.97 -20.13 18.49
C SER A 3 2.07 -19.73 17.00
N LYS A 4 1.65 -20.61 16.08
CA LYS A 4 1.62 -20.32 14.63
C LYS A 4 0.66 -19.19 14.24
N ASP A 5 -0.49 -19.09 14.92
CA ASP A 5 -1.46 -18.02 14.67
C ASP A 5 -0.91 -16.67 15.14
N TYR A 6 -0.12 -16.66 16.21
CA TYR A 6 0.54 -15.45 16.71
C TYR A 6 1.61 -14.95 15.74
N GLN A 7 2.47 -15.85 15.23
CA GLN A 7 3.51 -15.46 14.29
C GLN A 7 2.91 -14.86 13.01
N ALA A 8 1.89 -15.50 12.42
CA ALA A 8 1.26 -14.97 11.21
C ALA A 8 0.55 -13.63 11.42
N VAL A 9 -0.02 -13.38 12.61
CA VAL A 9 -0.59 -12.07 12.94
C VAL A 9 0.51 -11.02 13.08
N LYS A 10 1.69 -11.39 13.61
CA LYS A 10 2.85 -10.50 13.67
C LYS A 10 3.40 -10.20 12.27
N ASP A 11 3.59 -11.21 11.43
CA ASP A 11 4.07 -11.03 10.06
C ASP A 11 3.11 -10.15 9.25
N CYS A 12 1.79 -10.35 9.42
CA CYS A 12 0.79 -9.46 8.85
C CYS A 12 0.94 -8.02 9.37
N LEU A 13 1.16 -7.81 10.67
CA LEU A 13 1.34 -6.46 11.21
C LEU A 13 2.57 -5.77 10.59
N ASP A 14 3.67 -6.51 10.41
CA ASP A 14 4.88 -6.00 9.78
C ASP A 14 4.62 -5.60 8.32
N GLN A 15 3.89 -6.43 7.53
CA GLN A 15 3.46 -6.10 6.16
C GLN A 15 2.55 -4.86 6.07
N ILE A 16 1.69 -4.65 7.08
CA ILE A 16 0.88 -3.42 7.14
C ILE A 16 1.74 -2.21 7.52
N GLY A 17 2.78 -2.39 8.33
CA GLY A 17 3.81 -1.39 8.56
C GLY A 17 4.49 -0.97 7.25
N ASP A 18 4.95 -1.95 6.47
CA ASP A 18 5.54 -1.71 5.15
C ASP A 18 4.55 -0.98 4.21
N SER A 19 3.27 -1.37 4.23
CA SER A 19 2.22 -0.68 3.47
C SER A 19 2.13 0.81 3.81
N VAL A 20 2.22 1.17 5.09
CA VAL A 20 2.18 2.57 5.57
C VAL A 20 3.43 3.33 5.10
N ASP A 21 4.60 2.71 5.17
CA ASP A 21 5.85 3.31 4.70
C ASP A 21 5.82 3.57 3.19
N ARG A 22 5.31 2.63 2.40
CA ARG A 22 5.13 2.79 0.95
C ARG A 22 4.16 3.91 0.61
N LEU A 23 3.00 3.97 1.27
CA LEU A 23 2.05 5.08 1.09
C LEU A 23 2.66 6.43 1.49
N SER A 24 3.46 6.46 2.56
CA SER A 24 4.17 7.66 3.00
C SER A 24 5.20 8.12 1.97
N GLN A 25 5.90 7.19 1.34
CA GLN A 25 6.77 7.47 0.20
C GLN A 25 5.95 8.05 -0.96
N SER A 26 4.81 7.45 -1.33
CA SER A 26 3.93 7.94 -2.41
C SER A 26 3.51 9.39 -2.23
N VAL A 27 3.20 9.80 -1.00
CA VAL A 27 2.84 11.20 -0.69
C VAL A 27 4.02 12.14 -0.92
N ARG A 28 5.26 11.74 -0.62
CA ARG A 28 6.46 12.55 -0.87
C ARG A 28 6.70 12.78 -2.35
N GLU A 29 6.52 11.77 -3.20
CA GLU A 29 6.71 11.93 -4.65
C GLU A 29 5.59 12.75 -5.27
N LEU A 30 4.35 12.59 -4.79
CA LEU A 30 3.26 13.46 -5.19
C LEU A 30 3.56 14.93 -4.85
N TYR A 31 4.11 15.20 -3.67
CA TYR A 31 4.56 16.54 -3.29
C TYR A 31 5.65 17.05 -4.25
N ARG A 32 6.65 16.23 -4.59
CA ARG A 32 7.72 16.58 -5.55
C ARG A 32 7.19 16.82 -6.96
N LEU A 33 6.11 16.13 -7.36
CA LEU A 33 5.41 16.37 -8.64
C LEU A 33 4.72 17.73 -8.69
N GLU A 34 4.23 18.22 -7.55
CA GLU A 34 3.56 19.52 -7.42
C GLU A 34 4.56 20.68 -7.19
N HIS A 35 5.76 20.36 -6.72
CA HIS A 35 6.82 21.32 -6.35
C HIS A 35 8.12 20.96 -7.08
N PRO A 36 8.30 21.40 -8.35
CA PRO A 36 9.46 21.03 -9.16
C PRO A 36 10.81 21.43 -8.57
N ASP A 37 10.85 22.47 -7.74
CA ASP A 37 12.02 22.89 -6.96
C ASP A 37 12.44 21.82 -5.92
N ALA A 38 11.48 21.08 -5.35
CA ALA A 38 11.73 19.96 -4.45
C ALA A 38 12.03 18.63 -5.18
N ALA A 39 11.86 18.57 -6.50
CA ALA A 39 12.13 17.38 -7.29
C ALA A 39 13.63 17.08 -7.44
N GLY A 40 14.52 18.04 -7.19
CA GLY A 40 15.97 17.80 -7.25
C GLY A 40 16.48 17.43 -8.65
N GLY A 41 15.76 17.85 -9.69
CA GLY A 41 16.08 17.52 -11.09
C GLY A 41 15.53 16.18 -11.58
N GLU A 42 14.78 15.44 -10.76
CA GLU A 42 14.09 14.22 -11.21
C GLU A 42 12.99 14.55 -12.23
N GLY A 43 12.92 13.77 -13.29
CA GLY A 43 11.91 13.94 -14.33
C GLY A 43 10.52 13.52 -13.85
N VAL A 44 9.49 14.22 -14.34
CA VAL A 44 8.08 13.96 -13.99
C VAL A 44 7.69 12.49 -14.15
N PHE A 45 8.15 11.83 -15.23
CA PHE A 45 7.86 10.41 -15.47
C PHE A 45 8.43 9.49 -14.39
N TRP A 46 9.62 9.80 -13.86
CA TRP A 46 10.26 9.03 -12.80
C TRP A 46 9.45 9.13 -11.50
N LEU A 47 9.07 10.35 -11.11
CA LEU A 47 8.25 10.59 -9.92
C LEU A 47 6.87 9.89 -10.04
N VAL A 48 6.26 9.92 -11.22
CA VAL A 48 5.00 9.19 -11.50
C VAL A 48 5.18 7.69 -11.29
N SER A 49 6.22 7.09 -11.87
CA SER A 49 6.53 5.67 -11.71
C SER A 49 6.76 5.27 -10.25
N ASN A 50 7.40 6.13 -9.45
CA ASN A 50 7.61 5.86 -8.02
C ASN A 50 6.29 5.80 -7.26
N VAL A 51 5.37 6.75 -7.49
CA VAL A 51 4.04 6.73 -6.86
C VAL A 51 3.29 5.45 -7.24
N GLU A 52 3.22 5.10 -8.52
CA GLU A 52 2.54 3.88 -8.99
C GLU A 52 3.13 2.62 -8.34
N THR A 53 4.46 2.53 -8.27
CA THR A 53 5.17 1.41 -7.66
C THR A 53 4.80 1.28 -6.20
N TRP A 54 4.95 2.34 -5.41
CA TRP A 54 4.77 2.24 -3.97
C TRP A 54 3.31 2.06 -3.55
N VAL A 55 2.35 2.70 -4.23
CA VAL A 55 0.92 2.42 -3.96
C VAL A 55 0.57 0.97 -4.33
N SER A 56 1.12 0.44 -5.43
CA SER A 56 0.91 -0.97 -5.82
C SER A 56 1.55 -1.95 -4.83
N SER A 57 2.74 -1.63 -4.30
CA SER A 57 3.38 -2.41 -3.24
C SER A 57 2.52 -2.42 -1.97
N ALA A 58 2.05 -1.26 -1.49
CA ALA A 58 1.19 -1.18 -0.32
C ALA A 58 -0.10 -2.01 -0.48
N MET A 59 -0.70 -2.00 -1.67
CA MET A 59 -1.86 -2.86 -1.96
C MET A 59 -1.49 -4.35 -1.91
N THR A 60 -0.32 -4.72 -2.43
CA THR A 60 0.16 -6.11 -2.44
C THR A 60 0.45 -6.59 -1.03
N ASP A 61 1.19 -5.82 -0.23
CA ASP A 61 1.53 -6.14 1.16
C ASP A 61 0.28 -6.38 2.01
N ALA A 62 -0.73 -5.51 1.87
CA ALA A 62 -2.02 -5.70 2.53
C ALA A 62 -2.74 -6.99 2.10
N ARG A 63 -2.74 -7.33 0.80
CA ARG A 63 -3.36 -8.59 0.31
C ARG A 63 -2.61 -9.82 0.82
N THR A 64 -1.28 -9.79 0.77
CA THR A 64 -0.42 -10.86 1.25
C THR A 64 -0.68 -11.17 2.73
N CYS A 65 -0.83 -10.14 3.59
CA CYS A 65 -1.20 -10.37 4.99
C CYS A 65 -2.45 -11.24 5.12
N VAL A 66 -3.50 -10.94 4.36
CA VAL A 66 -4.77 -11.66 4.46
C VAL A 66 -4.61 -13.10 4.00
N ASP A 67 -3.86 -13.30 2.92
CA ASP A 67 -3.61 -14.62 2.32
C ASP A 67 -2.75 -15.52 3.21
N GLU A 68 -1.83 -14.95 3.98
CA GLU A 68 -0.92 -15.68 4.87
C GLU A 68 -1.53 -16.03 6.24
N LEU A 69 -2.68 -15.44 6.62
CA LEU A 69 -3.31 -15.76 7.89
C LEU A 69 -3.78 -17.24 7.95
N PRO A 70 -3.34 -18.02 8.94
CA PRO A 70 -3.54 -19.47 8.98
C PRO A 70 -4.99 -19.88 9.28
N GLY A 71 -5.36 -21.07 8.80
CA GLY A 71 -6.61 -21.77 9.17
C GLY A 71 -7.82 -21.44 8.30
N LYS A 72 -8.55 -22.50 7.92
CA LYS A 72 -9.80 -22.44 7.12
C LYS A 72 -10.99 -21.87 7.90
N LYS A 73 -10.99 -21.98 9.24
CA LYS A 73 -12.05 -21.45 10.10
C LYS A 73 -11.71 -20.03 10.54
N VAL A 74 -12.50 -19.05 10.09
CA VAL A 74 -12.35 -17.65 10.48
C VAL A 74 -13.05 -17.44 11.83
N ASN A 75 -12.27 -17.16 12.88
CA ASN A 75 -12.82 -16.71 14.16
C ASN A 75 -13.06 -15.19 14.15
N LYS A 76 -13.77 -14.67 15.16
CA LYS A 76 -14.11 -13.23 15.24
C LYS A 76 -12.90 -12.31 15.14
N LEU A 77 -11.78 -12.65 15.79
CA LEU A 77 -10.56 -11.85 15.75
C LEU A 77 -9.97 -11.80 14.33
N LYS A 78 -9.84 -12.97 13.69
CA LYS A 78 -9.35 -13.08 12.30
C LYS A 78 -10.23 -12.29 11.33
N ALA A 79 -11.55 -12.38 11.48
CA ALA A 79 -12.48 -11.61 10.65
C ALA A 79 -12.26 -10.09 10.77
N VAL A 80 -12.03 -9.59 11.98
CA VAL A 80 -11.74 -8.17 12.22
C VAL A 80 -10.42 -7.75 11.59
N ILE A 81 -9.37 -8.57 11.70
CA ILE A 81 -8.07 -8.30 11.07
C ILE A 81 -8.24 -8.25 9.55
N MET A 82 -8.83 -9.30 8.95
CA MET A 82 -9.06 -9.36 7.50
C MET A 82 -9.87 -8.16 7.00
N ALA A 83 -10.95 -7.77 7.70
CA ALA A 83 -11.75 -6.62 7.32
C ALA A 83 -10.95 -5.31 7.33
N LYS A 84 -10.12 -5.09 8.35
CA LYS A 84 -9.27 -3.89 8.45
C LYS A 84 -8.21 -3.86 7.34
N VAL A 85 -7.57 -4.99 7.10
CA VAL A 85 -6.49 -5.09 6.11
C VAL A 85 -7.02 -4.98 4.68
N LEU A 86 -8.16 -5.62 4.37
CA LEU A 86 -8.81 -5.46 3.07
C LEU A 86 -9.25 -4.02 2.82
N ASN A 87 -9.61 -3.28 3.87
CA ASN A 87 -9.88 -1.85 3.72
C ASN A 87 -8.62 -1.04 3.34
N VAL A 88 -7.44 -1.41 3.86
CA VAL A 88 -6.16 -0.83 3.42
C VAL A 88 -5.92 -1.12 1.94
N ALA A 89 -6.06 -2.39 1.51
CA ALA A 89 -5.89 -2.77 0.11
C ALA A 89 -6.87 -2.04 -0.82
N GLN A 90 -8.14 -1.89 -0.41
CA GLN A 90 -9.14 -1.14 -1.17
C GLN A 90 -8.80 0.35 -1.25
N THR A 91 -8.33 0.93 -0.15
CA THR A 91 -7.95 2.35 -0.11
C THR A 91 -6.74 2.60 -1.01
N ALA A 92 -5.72 1.73 -0.99
CA ALA A 92 -4.59 1.80 -1.90
C ALA A 92 -5.03 1.64 -3.37
N SER A 93 -5.94 0.72 -3.67
CA SER A 93 -6.52 0.58 -5.01
C SER A 93 -7.25 1.84 -5.48
N ASN A 94 -8.05 2.47 -4.60
CA ASN A 94 -8.72 3.73 -4.89
C ASN A 94 -7.70 4.86 -5.14
N ALA A 95 -6.67 4.95 -4.30
CA ALA A 95 -5.59 5.94 -4.45
C ALA A 95 -4.87 5.77 -5.79
N LEU A 96 -4.55 4.53 -6.19
CA LEU A 96 -3.91 4.23 -7.47
C LEU A 96 -4.80 4.65 -8.65
N ALA A 97 -6.11 4.36 -8.58
CA ALA A 97 -7.05 4.76 -9.62
C ALA A 97 -7.15 6.29 -9.77
N LEU A 98 -7.19 7.03 -8.65
CA LEU A 98 -7.18 8.49 -8.65
C LEU A 98 -5.85 9.03 -9.19
N PHE A 99 -4.74 8.44 -8.78
CA PHE A 99 -3.41 8.84 -9.22
C PHE A 99 -3.23 8.62 -10.73
N HIS A 100 -3.66 7.49 -11.29
CA HIS A 100 -3.60 7.26 -12.73
C HIS A 100 -4.40 8.32 -13.52
N ARG A 101 -5.55 8.77 -13.00
CA ARG A 101 -6.31 9.87 -13.61
C ARG A 101 -5.57 11.20 -13.53
N TYR A 102 -4.95 11.49 -12.39
CA TYR A 102 -4.12 12.68 -12.20
C TYR A 102 -2.90 12.67 -13.14
N ALA A 103 -2.18 11.55 -13.20
CA ALA A 103 -0.95 11.38 -13.97
C ALA A 103 -1.17 11.37 -15.48
N ALA A 104 -2.41 11.17 -15.95
CA ALA A 104 -2.76 11.23 -17.37
C ALA A 104 -2.40 12.57 -18.03
N LYS A 105 -2.31 13.67 -17.26
CA LYS A 105 -1.88 14.99 -17.76
C LYS A 105 -0.40 15.06 -18.16
N TYR A 106 0.40 14.08 -17.75
CA TYR A 106 1.83 13.98 -18.05
C TYR A 106 2.14 12.91 -19.10
N LYS A 107 1.13 12.21 -19.62
CA LYS A 107 1.31 11.31 -20.75
C LYS A 107 1.64 12.15 -22.00
N PRO A 108 2.63 11.74 -22.80
CA PRO A 108 2.97 12.43 -24.04
C PRO A 108 1.82 12.43 -25.06
#